data_AF-A0A833TI71-F1
#
_entry.id   AF-A0A833TI71-F1
#
_cell.length_a   1.000
_cell.length_b   1.000
_cell.length_c   1.000
_cell.angle_alpha   90.00
_cell.angle_beta   90.00
_cell.angle_gamma   90.00
#
_symmetry.space_group_name_H-M   'P 1'
#
loop_
_entity.id
_entity.type
_entity.pdbx_description
1 polymer ?
#
loop_
_entity_poly.entity_id
_entity_poly.type
_entity_poly.pdbx_seq_one_letter_code
_entity_poly.pdbx_strand_id
1 'polypeptide(L)'
;MKSGELAKRSDRRQEAQKALEEATEKGNAEDIDRFNKRLVRATPQHNEDCKELLRLMGVPHITAPCEAEASCAALAKGGRVYAAGTEDMDALTFGVPVLYRRLTVSPAKKIPILEIRLERALQELDMTHEQFVDLCILCGCDYCDSIRGVGPKKAYAGIKEHKSIENFLEVLQKNKSKGVVIPDEWLGENPIYKNAREMFIKPEVVDAKETEIKWRDPQETELVDFLVKKHGFQEDRVLSAITRLKKSKSTQSQKRLDSFFTVLPSANGAKKRKAPAAKGGKKAATAKKGKK
;
A
#
# COMPACT_ATOMS: atom_id res chain seq x y z
N MET A 1 0.44 23.60 5.95
CA MET A 1 -0.29 22.92 7.04
C MET A 1 0.47 21.70 7.58
N LYS A 2 0.95 20.76 6.74
CA LYS A 2 1.90 19.69 7.17
C LYS A 2 3.25 20.20 7.73
N SER A 3 3.50 21.51 7.66
CA SER A 3 4.68 22.18 8.19
C SER A 3 4.92 21.90 9.67
N GLY A 4 3.86 21.73 10.48
CA GLY A 4 3.98 21.39 11.89
C GLY A 4 4.62 20.03 12.13
N GLU A 5 4.10 18.97 11.50
CA GLU A 5 4.68 17.62 11.61
C GLU A 5 6.07 17.56 10.95
N LEU A 6 6.29 18.28 9.85
CA LEU A 6 7.62 18.39 9.23
C LEU A 6 8.65 19.06 10.16
N ALA A 7 8.26 20.08 10.91
CA ALA A 7 9.09 20.72 11.92
C ALA A 7 9.39 19.75 13.08
N LYS A 8 8.37 19.08 13.64
CA LYS A 8 8.54 18.05 14.68
C LYS A 8 9.46 16.90 14.22
N ARG A 9 9.41 16.52 12.94
CA ARG A 9 10.35 15.54 12.33
C ARG A 9 11.75 16.13 12.16
N SER A 10 11.89 17.43 11.91
CA SER A 10 13.19 18.12 11.87
C SER A 10 13.85 18.16 13.25
N ASP A 11 13.09 18.53 14.28
CA ASP A 11 13.62 18.68 15.64
C ASP A 11 14.10 17.33 16.20
N ARG A 12 13.27 16.28 16.06
CA ARG A 12 13.64 14.90 16.42
C ARG A 12 14.93 14.42 15.73
N ARG A 13 15.21 14.91 14.52
CA ARG A 13 16.44 14.59 13.78
C ARG A 13 17.64 15.36 14.30
N GLN A 14 17.48 16.64 14.63
CA GLN A 14 18.56 17.42 15.24
C GLN A 14 18.96 16.83 16.59
N GLU A 15 17.99 16.38 17.39
CA GLU A 15 18.25 15.66 18.63
C GLU A 15 18.96 14.32 18.38
N ALA A 16 18.51 13.54 17.40
CA ALA A 16 19.15 12.27 17.03
C ALA A 16 20.58 12.46 16.51
N GLN A 17 20.86 13.56 15.80
CA GLN A 17 22.19 13.92 15.30
C GLN A 17 23.14 14.23 16.46
N LYS A 18 22.71 15.07 17.41
CA LYS A 18 23.49 15.35 18.63
C LYS A 18 23.77 14.08 19.42
N ALA A 19 22.75 13.23 19.58
CA ALA A 19 22.90 11.96 20.29
C ALA A 19 23.84 10.98 19.55
N LEU A 20 23.88 11.00 18.22
CA LEU A 20 24.84 10.22 17.43
C LEU A 20 26.28 10.70 17.65
N GLU A 21 26.50 12.01 17.66
CA GLU A 21 27.82 12.60 17.92
C GLU A 21 28.35 12.17 19.30
N GLU A 22 27.52 12.30 20.34
CA GLU A 22 27.86 11.81 21.68
C GLU A 22 28.10 10.29 21.73
N ALA A 23 27.30 9.49 21.04
CA ALA A 23 27.46 8.03 20.98
C ALA A 23 28.74 7.63 20.24
N THR A 24 29.14 8.41 19.24
CA THR A 24 30.37 8.22 18.47
C THR A 24 31.60 8.55 19.33
N GLU A 25 31.55 9.65 20.09
CA GLU A 25 32.60 10.00 21.06
C GLU A 25 32.75 8.95 22.16
N LYS A 26 31.64 8.37 22.65
CA LYS A 26 31.62 7.32 23.66
C LYS A 26 31.94 5.92 23.12
N GLY A 27 32.04 5.75 21.79
CA GLY A 27 32.35 4.47 21.15
C GLY A 27 31.27 3.39 21.28
N ASN A 28 30.01 3.75 21.56
CA ASN A 28 28.94 2.77 21.72
C ASN A 28 28.33 2.35 20.36
N ALA A 29 28.81 1.24 19.81
CA ALA A 29 28.39 0.73 18.50
C ALA A 29 26.87 0.49 18.37
N GLU A 30 26.18 0.06 19.44
CA GLU A 30 24.73 -0.19 19.39
C GLU A 30 23.93 1.09 19.27
N ASP A 31 24.33 2.13 20.00
CA ASP A 31 23.68 3.43 19.95
C ASP A 31 23.99 4.14 18.63
N ILE A 32 25.20 4.00 18.11
CA ILE A 32 25.59 4.51 16.78
C ILE A 32 24.69 3.92 15.69
N ASP A 33 24.50 2.59 15.63
CA ASP A 33 23.61 1.96 14.65
C ASP A 33 22.15 2.40 14.83
N ARG A 34 21.69 2.51 16.08
CA ARG A 34 20.34 2.98 16.40
C ARG A 34 20.09 4.41 15.93
N PHE A 35 20.99 5.34 16.20
CA PHE A 35 20.85 6.73 15.78
C PHE A 35 21.03 6.90 14.28
N ASN A 36 21.95 6.15 13.66
CA ASN A 36 22.09 6.12 12.20
C ASN A 36 20.79 5.74 11.50
N LYS A 37 20.09 4.70 11.99
CA LYS A 37 18.78 4.31 11.45
C LYS A 37 17.72 5.41 11.55
N ARG A 38 17.78 6.26 12.58
CA ARG A 38 16.85 7.40 12.76
C ARG A 38 17.15 8.58 11.83
N LEU A 39 18.39 8.69 11.35
CA LEU A 39 18.83 9.76 10.45
C LEU A 39 18.61 9.43 8.97
N VAL A 40 18.30 8.17 8.63
CA VAL A 40 18.03 7.76 7.25
C VAL A 40 16.89 8.58 6.67
N ARG A 41 17.16 9.24 5.52
CA ARG A 41 16.19 10.05 4.78
C ARG A 41 16.26 9.72 3.30
N ALA A 42 15.11 9.61 2.66
CA ALA A 42 15.03 9.62 1.20
C ALA A 42 15.42 11.01 0.67
N THR A 43 16.46 11.06 -0.16
CA THR A 43 16.91 12.28 -0.83
C THR A 43 16.23 12.42 -2.18
N PRO A 44 16.16 13.63 -2.76
CA PRO A 44 15.70 13.79 -4.14
C PRO A 44 16.48 12.93 -5.13
N GLN A 45 17.79 12.75 -4.90
CA GLN A 45 18.63 11.89 -5.74
C GLN A 45 18.17 10.42 -5.70
N HIS A 46 17.81 9.89 -4.52
CA HIS A 46 17.26 8.53 -4.43
C HIS A 46 15.97 8.39 -5.26
N ASN A 47 15.12 9.42 -5.25
CA ASN A 47 13.88 9.40 -6.03
C ASN A 47 14.16 9.41 -7.53
N GLU A 48 15.12 10.23 -8.00
CA GLU A 48 15.50 10.28 -9.42
C GLU A 48 16.15 8.97 -9.87
N ASP A 49 17.05 8.39 -9.07
CA ASP A 49 17.65 7.09 -9.38
C ASP A 49 16.59 5.97 -9.41
N CYS A 50 15.60 6.01 -8.51
CA CYS A 50 14.48 5.06 -8.54
C CYS A 50 13.56 5.26 -9.75
N LYS A 51 13.24 6.51 -10.13
CA LYS A 51 12.44 6.80 -11.34
C LYS A 51 13.14 6.30 -12.59
N GLU A 52 14.44 6.57 -12.71
CA GLU A 52 15.24 6.10 -13.83
C GLU A 52 15.29 4.56 -13.87
N LEU A 53 15.51 3.91 -12.73
CA LEU A 53 15.46 2.45 -12.64
C LEU A 53 14.09 1.90 -13.10
N LEU A 54 12.98 2.48 -12.63
CA LEU A 54 11.63 2.05 -13.01
C LEU A 54 11.38 2.24 -14.51
N ARG A 55 11.81 3.37 -15.07
CA ARG A 55 11.75 3.67 -16.51
C ARG A 55 12.48 2.61 -17.33
N LEU A 56 13.71 2.27 -16.92
CA LEU A 56 14.55 1.26 -17.55
C LEU A 56 13.96 -0.15 -17.42
N MET A 57 13.31 -0.47 -16.29
CA MET A 57 12.59 -1.72 -16.08
C MET A 57 11.27 -1.82 -16.87
N GLY A 58 10.81 -0.72 -17.47
CA GLY A 58 9.51 -0.64 -18.14
C GLY A 58 8.31 -0.59 -17.19
N VAL A 59 8.54 -0.24 -15.92
CA VAL A 59 7.50 -0.10 -14.89
C VAL A 59 7.01 1.36 -14.88
N PRO A 60 5.69 1.61 -15.02
CA PRO A 60 5.17 2.97 -14.99
C PRO A 60 5.31 3.57 -13.59
N HIS A 61 5.68 4.84 -13.52
CA HIS A 61 5.64 5.64 -12.30
C HIS A 61 4.90 6.96 -12.58
N ILE A 62 4.29 7.53 -11.55
CA ILE A 62 3.55 8.79 -11.63
C ILE A 62 4.05 9.68 -10.49
N THR A 63 4.27 10.96 -10.78
CA THR A 63 4.60 11.95 -9.75
C THR A 63 3.30 12.59 -9.28
N ALA A 64 2.95 12.40 -8.02
CA ALA A 64 1.79 13.04 -7.41
C ALA A 64 2.04 14.55 -7.23
N PRO A 65 1.00 15.40 -7.33
CA PRO A 65 1.14 16.84 -7.06
C PRO A 65 1.41 17.13 -5.58
N CYS A 66 0.83 16.30 -4.69
CA CYS A 66 1.01 16.40 -3.25
C CYS A 66 1.23 14.99 -2.65
N GLU A 67 0.34 14.50 -1.79
CA GLU A 67 0.46 13.18 -1.15
C GLU A 67 0.27 12.03 -2.16
N ALA A 68 1.17 11.05 -2.09
CA ALA A 68 1.14 9.90 -2.98
C ALA A 68 -0.03 8.96 -2.66
N GLU A 69 -0.40 8.83 -1.38
CA GLU A 69 -1.53 8.04 -0.89
C GLU A 69 -2.85 8.58 -1.43
N ALA A 70 -3.01 9.91 -1.47
CA ALA A 70 -4.18 10.57 -2.02
C ALA A 70 -4.34 10.30 -3.52
N SER A 71 -3.23 10.42 -4.28
CA SER A 71 -3.22 10.10 -5.70
C SER A 71 -3.48 8.61 -5.97
N CYS A 72 -2.93 7.71 -5.14
CA CYS A 72 -3.23 6.28 -5.20
C CYS A 72 -4.73 6.01 -4.95
N ALA A 73 -5.33 6.67 -3.96
CA ALA A 73 -6.76 6.57 -3.68
C ALA A 73 -7.61 7.05 -4.85
N ALA A 74 -7.25 8.18 -5.48
CA ALA A 74 -7.93 8.70 -6.66
C ALA A 74 -7.88 7.74 -7.85
N LEU A 75 -6.71 7.15 -8.14
CA LEU A 75 -6.54 6.14 -9.19
C LEU A 75 -7.36 4.87 -8.92
N ALA A 76 -7.44 4.43 -7.65
CA ALA A 76 -8.22 3.27 -7.26
C ALA A 76 -9.73 3.51 -7.37
N LYS A 77 -10.21 4.67 -6.90
CA LYS A 77 -11.61 5.10 -7.06
C LYS A 77 -11.99 5.26 -8.54
N GLY A 78 -11.07 5.76 -9.37
CA GLY A 78 -11.24 5.89 -10.81
C GLY A 78 -11.14 4.56 -11.59
N GLY A 79 -10.93 3.43 -10.91
CA GLY A 79 -10.84 2.11 -11.54
C GLY A 79 -9.58 1.88 -12.38
N ARG A 80 -8.57 2.74 -12.26
CA ARG A 80 -7.28 2.58 -12.98
C ARG A 80 -6.37 1.57 -12.32
N VAL A 81 -6.48 1.41 -11.00
CA VAL A 81 -5.79 0.39 -10.22
C VAL A 81 -6.78 -0.29 -9.27
N TYR A 82 -6.47 -1.52 -8.85
CA TYR A 82 -7.34 -2.28 -7.96
C TYR A 82 -7.26 -1.84 -6.48
N ALA A 83 -6.06 -1.51 -6.01
CA ALA A 83 -5.77 -1.20 -4.60
C ALA A 83 -4.55 -0.28 -4.49
N ALA A 84 -4.39 0.41 -3.35
CA ALA A 84 -3.14 1.06 -2.97
C ALA A 84 -2.29 0.11 -2.12
N GLY A 85 -0.98 0.02 -2.40
CA GLY A 85 -0.03 -0.75 -1.59
C GLY A 85 0.84 0.17 -0.75
N THR A 86 0.47 0.41 0.51
CA THR A 86 1.23 1.26 1.43
C THR A 86 1.10 0.77 2.87
N GLU A 87 2.06 1.09 3.72
CA GLU A 87 1.95 0.89 5.17
C GLU A 87 1.20 2.00 5.88
N ASP A 88 1.04 3.15 5.22
CA ASP A 88 0.35 4.30 5.76
C ASP A 88 -1.16 4.10 5.71
N MET A 89 -1.81 4.23 6.87
CA MET A 89 -3.25 4.02 7.01
C MET A 89 -4.04 5.24 6.55
N ASP A 90 -3.41 6.41 6.38
CA ASP A 90 -4.04 7.61 5.85
C ASP A 90 -4.51 7.42 4.40
N ALA A 91 -4.03 6.38 3.69
CA ALA A 91 -4.63 5.98 2.42
C ALA A 91 -6.14 5.68 2.54
N LEU A 92 -6.61 5.14 3.68
CA LEU A 92 -8.03 4.89 3.94
C LEU A 92 -8.80 6.18 4.21
N THR A 93 -8.19 7.19 4.83
CA THR A 93 -8.83 8.50 5.07
C THR A 93 -8.96 9.32 3.79
N PHE A 94 -8.04 9.14 2.83
CA PHE A 94 -8.21 9.59 1.45
C PHE A 94 -9.26 8.78 0.66
N GLY A 95 -9.77 7.70 1.25
CA GLY A 95 -10.88 6.90 0.73
C GLY A 95 -10.46 5.81 -0.25
N VAL A 96 -9.26 5.25 -0.15
CA VAL A 96 -8.90 4.10 -1.00
C VAL A 96 -9.88 2.94 -0.78
N PRO A 97 -10.48 2.35 -1.83
CA PRO A 97 -11.43 1.23 -1.65
C PRO A 97 -10.79 -0.01 -1.02
N VAL A 98 -9.56 -0.33 -1.44
CA VAL A 98 -8.78 -1.47 -0.95
C VAL A 98 -7.35 -1.02 -0.66
N LEU A 99 -6.89 -1.25 0.57
CA LEU A 99 -5.52 -1.03 1.02
C LEU A 99 -4.82 -2.38 1.22
N TYR A 100 -3.66 -2.53 0.58
CA TYR A 100 -2.73 -3.63 0.82
C TYR A 100 -1.55 -3.18 1.68
N ARG A 101 -1.40 -3.84 2.82
CA ARG A 101 -0.23 -3.72 3.68
C ARG A 101 0.65 -4.95 3.55
N ARG A 102 1.94 -4.74 3.81
CA ARG A 102 3.03 -5.73 3.78
C ARG A 102 3.33 -6.23 2.37
N LEU A 103 2.98 -5.44 1.36
CA LEU A 103 3.19 -5.78 -0.05
C LEU A 103 4.68 -5.72 -0.44
N THR A 104 5.43 -4.78 0.14
CA THR A 104 6.87 -4.58 -0.11
C THR A 104 7.76 -5.36 0.86
N VAL A 105 7.17 -6.07 1.81
CA VAL A 105 7.92 -6.88 2.77
C VAL A 105 8.56 -8.06 2.04
N SER A 106 9.85 -8.29 2.31
CA SER A 106 10.59 -9.39 1.70
C SER A 106 9.86 -10.74 1.88
N PRO A 107 9.67 -11.52 0.80
CA PRO A 107 9.07 -12.85 0.87
C PRO A 107 9.78 -13.79 1.85
N ALA A 108 11.06 -13.56 2.13
CA ALA A 108 11.83 -14.35 3.09
C ALA A 108 11.24 -14.29 4.52
N LYS A 109 10.56 -13.19 4.88
CA LYS A 109 9.92 -13.04 6.20
C LYS A 109 8.61 -13.83 6.32
N LYS A 110 8.05 -14.34 5.21
CA LYS A 110 6.80 -15.14 5.17
C LYS A 110 5.61 -14.48 5.87
N ILE A 111 5.57 -13.14 5.92
CA ILE A 111 4.45 -12.41 6.51
C ILE A 111 3.38 -12.25 5.42
N PRO A 112 2.12 -12.64 5.67
CA PRO A 112 1.07 -12.52 4.67
C PRO A 112 0.72 -11.06 4.41
N ILE A 113 0.31 -10.78 3.17
CA ILE A 113 -0.27 -9.50 2.77
C ILE A 113 -1.58 -9.31 3.53
N LEU A 114 -1.75 -8.13 4.12
CA LEU A 114 -2.97 -7.75 4.81
C LEU A 114 -3.83 -6.89 3.88
N GLU A 115 -5.07 -7.32 3.65
CA GLU A 115 -6.07 -6.58 2.87
C GLU A 115 -7.04 -5.87 3.82
N ILE A 116 -7.26 -4.58 3.60
CA ILE A 116 -8.26 -3.79 4.30
C ILE A 116 -9.20 -3.20 3.27
N ARG A 117 -10.50 -3.48 3.40
CA ARG A 117 -11.55 -2.92 2.55
C ARG A 117 -12.25 -1.80 3.29
N LEU A 118 -12.21 -0.60 2.72
CA LEU A 118 -12.79 0.59 3.35
C LEU A 118 -14.30 0.43 3.56
N GLU A 119 -15.01 -0.07 2.56
CA GLU A 119 -16.46 -0.30 2.64
C GLU A 119 -16.84 -1.18 3.85
N ARG A 120 -16.11 -2.30 4.04
CA ARG A 120 -16.34 -3.18 5.19
C ARG A 120 -16.01 -2.50 6.52
N ALA A 121 -14.93 -1.73 6.57
CA ALA A 121 -14.56 -0.98 7.77
C ALA A 121 -15.65 0.05 8.14
N LEU A 122 -16.17 0.80 7.16
CA LEU A 122 -17.25 1.77 7.37
C LEU A 122 -18.55 1.09 7.82
N GLN A 123 -18.90 -0.06 7.23
CA GLN A 123 -20.05 -0.87 7.63
C GLN A 123 -19.92 -1.39 9.07
N GLU A 124 -18.77 -1.94 9.45
CA GLU A 124 -18.54 -2.45 10.81
C GLU A 124 -18.49 -1.32 11.86
N LEU A 125 -18.03 -0.13 11.47
CA LEU A 125 -18.01 1.04 12.35
C LEU A 125 -19.36 1.75 12.46
N ASP A 126 -20.28 1.51 11.51
CA ASP A 126 -21.56 2.20 11.34
C ASP A 126 -21.35 3.72 11.14
N MET A 127 -20.50 4.07 10.16
CA MET A 127 -20.09 5.45 9.88
C MET A 127 -20.03 5.73 8.37
N THR A 128 -20.31 6.98 7.98
CA THR A 128 -19.99 7.47 6.63
C THR A 128 -18.49 7.73 6.49
N HIS A 129 -18.02 7.94 5.26
CA HIS A 129 -16.62 8.27 5.02
C HIS A 129 -16.22 9.60 5.68
N GLU A 130 -17.08 10.60 5.67
CA GLU A 130 -16.86 11.91 6.31
C GLU A 130 -16.72 11.77 7.83
N GLN A 131 -17.56 10.93 8.45
CA GLN A 131 -17.47 10.60 9.87
C GLN A 131 -16.18 9.84 10.19
N PHE A 132 -15.76 8.94 9.31
CA PHE A 132 -14.50 8.23 9.46
C PHE A 132 -13.28 9.16 9.36
N VAL A 133 -13.30 10.13 8.44
CA VAL A 133 -12.26 11.17 8.37
C VAL A 133 -12.21 11.99 9.66
N ASP A 134 -13.37 12.39 10.19
CA ASP A 134 -13.46 13.10 11.47
C ASP A 134 -12.89 12.29 12.64
N LEU A 135 -13.21 10.99 12.68
CA LEU A 135 -12.65 10.06 13.66
C LEU A 135 -11.12 10.01 13.57
N CYS A 136 -10.57 9.89 12.37
CA CYS A 136 -9.12 9.84 12.15
C CYS A 136 -8.42 11.15 12.55
N ILE A 137 -9.01 12.31 12.23
CA ILE A 137 -8.49 13.61 12.67
C ILE A 137 -8.43 13.68 14.20
N LEU A 138 -9.47 13.22 14.89
CA LEU A 138 -9.50 13.18 16.37
C LEU A 138 -8.51 12.17 16.97
N CYS A 139 -8.22 11.07 16.27
CA CYS A 139 -7.21 10.09 16.70
C CYS A 139 -5.77 10.62 16.51
N GLY A 140 -5.61 11.68 15.71
CA GLY A 140 -4.35 12.33 15.36
C GLY A 140 -4.01 12.08 13.89
N CYS A 141 -3.69 13.15 13.18
CA CYS A 141 -3.24 13.13 11.79
C CYS A 141 -2.04 14.07 11.58
N ASP A 142 -1.40 13.97 10.41
CA ASP A 142 -0.22 14.79 10.07
C ASP A 142 -0.55 16.28 9.80
N TYR A 143 -1.83 16.65 9.68
CA TYR A 143 -2.27 17.99 9.26
C TYR A 143 -2.66 18.93 10.39
N CYS A 144 -2.99 18.41 11.58
CA CYS A 144 -3.32 19.21 12.75
C CYS A 144 -3.05 18.46 14.05
N ASP A 145 -2.77 19.21 15.11
CA ASP A 145 -2.49 18.64 16.44
C ASP A 145 -3.76 18.07 17.08
N SER A 146 -3.64 16.92 17.75
CA SER A 146 -4.75 16.25 18.43
C SER A 146 -5.22 16.97 19.70
N ILE A 147 -6.49 16.77 20.08
CA ILE A 147 -7.03 17.26 21.37
C ILE A 147 -6.50 16.41 22.52
N ARG A 148 -5.78 17.04 23.46
CA ARG A 148 -5.28 16.33 24.65
C ARG A 148 -6.43 15.78 25.47
N GLY A 149 -6.36 14.51 25.85
CA GLY A 149 -7.40 13.82 26.61
C GLY A 149 -8.51 13.20 25.75
N VAL A 150 -8.43 13.33 24.42
CA VAL A 150 -9.28 12.61 23.45
C VAL A 150 -8.42 11.57 22.73
N GLY A 151 -8.48 10.32 23.19
CA GLY A 151 -7.86 9.18 22.50
C GLY A 151 -8.85 8.42 21.62
N PRO A 152 -8.42 7.34 20.94
CA PRO A 152 -9.24 6.62 19.95
C PRO A 152 -10.61 6.15 20.45
N LYS A 153 -10.69 5.64 21.69
CA LYS A 153 -11.96 5.20 22.28
C LYS A 153 -12.96 6.35 22.47
N LYS A 154 -12.46 7.50 22.93
CA LYS A 154 -13.28 8.69 23.19
C LYS A 154 -13.66 9.39 21.89
N ALA A 155 -12.74 9.45 20.93
CA ALA A 155 -13.00 9.93 19.57
C ALA A 155 -14.09 9.09 18.88
N TYR A 156 -13.97 7.76 18.93
CA TYR A 156 -14.98 6.85 18.36
C TYR A 156 -16.36 7.04 18.98
N ALA A 157 -16.45 7.05 20.32
CA ALA A 157 -17.71 7.28 21.00
C ALA A 157 -18.31 8.65 20.65
N GLY A 158 -17.48 9.70 20.65
CA GLY A 158 -17.88 11.07 20.32
C GLY A 158 -18.43 11.20 18.90
N ILE A 159 -17.74 10.67 17.89
CA ILE A 159 -18.23 10.71 16.51
C ILE A 159 -19.45 9.80 16.31
N LYS A 160 -19.50 8.64 16.95
CA LYS A 160 -20.65 7.74 16.83
C LYS A 160 -21.94 8.37 17.37
N GLU A 161 -21.84 9.10 18.47
CA GLU A 161 -22.96 9.78 19.11
C GLU A 161 -23.30 11.12 18.43
N HIS A 162 -22.30 11.97 18.19
CA HIS A 162 -22.51 13.36 17.77
C HIS A 162 -22.34 13.59 16.25
N LYS A 163 -21.89 12.57 15.51
CA LYS A 163 -21.79 12.52 14.04
C LYS A 163 -20.79 13.46 13.38
N SER A 164 -20.25 14.45 14.07
CA SER A 164 -19.22 15.37 13.55
C SER A 164 -18.31 15.90 14.65
N ILE A 165 -17.12 16.38 14.27
CA ILE A 165 -16.20 17.08 15.19
C ILE A 165 -16.87 18.31 15.81
N GLU A 166 -17.61 19.10 15.01
CA GLU A 166 -18.30 20.32 15.45
C GLU A 166 -19.22 20.04 16.65
N ASN A 167 -20.13 19.08 16.49
CA ASN A 167 -21.10 18.72 17.53
C ASN A 167 -20.39 18.14 18.76
N PHE A 168 -19.34 17.34 18.55
CA PHE A 168 -18.58 16.76 19.65
C PHE A 168 -17.82 17.83 20.44
N LEU A 169 -17.25 18.83 19.77
CA LEU A 169 -16.56 19.96 20.41
C LEU A 169 -17.51 20.79 21.28
N GLU A 170 -18.75 21.03 20.85
CA GLU A 170 -19.74 21.73 21.68
C GLU A 170 -20.01 20.99 22.99
N VAL A 171 -20.12 19.67 22.93
CA VAL A 171 -20.32 18.82 24.11
C VAL A 171 -19.09 18.84 25.01
N LEU A 172 -17.89 18.78 24.45
CA LEU A 172 -16.64 18.86 25.23
C LEU A 172 -16.46 20.21 25.92
N GLN A 173 -16.90 21.30 25.29
CA GLN A 173 -16.86 22.64 25.89
C GLN A 173 -17.85 22.77 27.05
N LYS A 174 -19.06 22.22 26.90
CA LYS A 174 -20.09 22.19 27.96
C LYS A 174 -19.69 21.26 29.11
N ASN A 175 -19.19 20.07 28.79
CA ASN A 175 -18.78 19.04 29.74
C ASN A 175 -17.26 19.00 29.85
N LYS A 176 -16.68 19.95 30.60
CA LYS A 176 -15.24 20.00 30.91
C LYS A 176 -14.81 18.77 31.72
N SER A 177 -14.63 17.68 31.00
CA SER A 177 -14.14 16.41 31.52
C SER A 177 -12.72 16.62 32.05
N LYS A 178 -12.40 16.10 33.24
CA LYS A 178 -11.04 16.18 33.80
C LYS A 178 -10.03 15.64 32.77
N GLY A 179 -9.05 16.47 32.40
CA GLY A 179 -7.93 16.11 31.52
C GLY A 179 -8.13 16.38 30.03
N VAL A 180 -9.30 16.87 29.59
CA VAL A 180 -9.48 17.34 28.20
C VAL A 180 -9.01 18.79 28.09
N VAL A 181 -8.10 19.06 27.15
CA VAL A 181 -7.65 20.42 26.82
C VAL A 181 -7.82 20.60 25.32
N ILE A 182 -8.73 21.49 24.94
CA ILE A 182 -8.99 21.86 23.55
C ILE A 182 -8.04 23.01 23.18
N PRO A 183 -7.17 22.87 22.17
CA PRO A 183 -6.32 23.96 21.72
C PRO A 183 -7.14 25.10 21.13
N ASP A 184 -6.69 26.35 21.28
CA ASP A 184 -7.39 27.53 20.76
C ASP A 184 -7.56 27.47 19.23
N GLU A 185 -6.63 26.84 18.52
CA GLU A 185 -6.67 26.63 17.06
C GLU A 185 -7.83 25.71 16.60
N TRP A 186 -8.40 24.93 17.51
CA TRP A 186 -9.59 24.11 17.24
C TRP A 186 -10.90 24.88 17.42
N LEU A 187 -10.82 26.13 17.91
CA LEU A 187 -11.95 27.00 18.17
C LEU A 187 -11.94 28.21 17.22
N GLY A 188 -13.03 28.97 17.19
CA GLY A 188 -13.17 30.16 16.35
C GLY A 188 -13.85 29.90 14.99
N GLU A 189 -13.79 30.90 14.10
CA GLU A 189 -14.50 30.88 12.82
C GLU A 189 -13.89 29.89 11.80
N ASN A 190 -12.56 29.77 11.79
CA ASN A 190 -11.84 28.88 10.89
C ASN A 190 -10.92 27.90 11.66
N PRO A 191 -11.48 26.87 12.30
CA PRO A 191 -10.71 25.95 13.11
C PRO A 191 -9.84 25.01 12.25
N ILE A 192 -8.66 24.67 12.75
CA ILE A 192 -7.62 23.94 11.99
C ILE A 192 -8.09 22.58 11.46
N TYR A 193 -8.95 21.87 12.20
CA TYR A 193 -9.46 20.56 11.79
C TYR A 193 -10.32 20.60 10.53
N LYS A 194 -10.99 21.73 10.22
CA LYS A 194 -11.78 21.86 8.98
C LYS A 194 -10.88 21.87 7.77
N ASN A 195 -9.75 22.55 7.84
CA ASN A 195 -8.75 22.54 6.78
C ASN A 195 -8.13 21.15 6.61
N ALA A 196 -7.84 20.45 7.72
CA ALA A 196 -7.37 19.06 7.68
C ALA A 196 -8.41 18.12 7.04
N ARG A 197 -9.70 18.28 7.38
CA ARG A 197 -10.81 17.55 6.74
C ARG A 197 -10.86 17.82 5.25
N GLU A 198 -10.73 19.09 4.83
CA GLU A 198 -10.73 19.44 3.42
C GLU A 198 -9.55 18.79 2.66
N MET A 199 -8.36 18.70 3.27
CA MET A 199 -7.23 17.99 2.67
C MET A 199 -7.51 16.50 2.43
N PHE A 200 -8.26 15.83 3.31
CA PHE A 200 -8.63 14.42 3.11
C PHE A 200 -9.78 14.23 2.12
N ILE A 201 -10.77 15.13 2.12
CA ILE A 201 -11.97 15.00 1.28
C ILE A 201 -11.72 15.50 -0.15
N LYS A 202 -10.97 16.58 -0.31
CA LYS A 202 -10.62 17.21 -1.59
C LYS A 202 -9.11 17.40 -1.73
N PRO A 203 -8.31 16.31 -1.70
CA PRO A 203 -6.87 16.41 -1.92
C PRO A 203 -6.58 16.85 -3.36
N GLU A 204 -5.47 17.56 -3.53
CA GLU A 204 -4.86 17.76 -4.84
C GLU A 204 -4.24 16.44 -5.31
N VAL A 205 -4.77 15.88 -6.39
CA VAL A 205 -4.43 14.54 -6.89
C VAL A 205 -4.31 14.54 -8.41
N VAL A 206 -3.66 13.51 -8.94
CA VAL A 206 -3.63 13.26 -10.38
C VAL A 206 -5.03 12.95 -10.93
N ASP A 207 -5.33 13.40 -12.15
CA ASP A 207 -6.57 13.02 -12.83
C ASP A 207 -6.48 11.56 -13.28
N ALA A 208 -7.33 10.70 -12.70
CA ALA A 208 -7.41 9.30 -13.04
C ALA A 208 -7.78 9.06 -14.52
N LYS A 209 -8.53 9.96 -15.16
CA LYS A 209 -8.92 9.83 -16.57
C LYS A 209 -7.75 10.07 -17.50
N GLU A 210 -6.95 11.09 -17.24
CA GLU A 210 -5.80 11.48 -18.06
C GLU A 210 -4.57 10.60 -17.80
N THR A 211 -4.50 9.98 -16.62
CA THR A 211 -3.37 9.12 -16.24
C THR A 211 -3.38 7.80 -17.01
N GLU A 212 -2.39 7.64 -17.88
CA GLU A 212 -2.18 6.40 -18.63
C GLU A 212 -1.11 5.51 -17.96
N ILE A 213 -1.50 4.28 -17.58
CA ILE A 213 -0.62 3.30 -16.96
C ILE A 213 -0.26 2.22 -17.99
N LYS A 214 0.95 2.30 -18.55
CA LYS A 214 1.46 1.36 -19.55
C LYS A 214 2.79 0.73 -19.11
N TRP A 215 2.82 -0.59 -19.08
CA TRP A 215 4.05 -1.36 -18.89
C TRP A 215 4.80 -1.52 -20.21
N ARG A 216 6.08 -1.14 -20.22
CA ARG A 216 6.98 -1.19 -21.39
C ARG A 216 7.97 -2.33 -21.26
N ASP A 217 8.69 -2.64 -22.33
CA ASP A 217 9.73 -3.68 -22.28
C ASP A 217 10.97 -3.18 -21.53
N PRO A 218 11.62 -4.03 -20.72
CA PRO A 218 12.85 -3.64 -20.03
C PRO A 218 13.99 -3.35 -21.02
N GLN A 219 14.70 -2.24 -20.81
CA GLN A 219 15.87 -1.81 -21.55
C GLN A 219 17.13 -2.48 -20.97
N GLU A 220 17.48 -3.66 -21.47
CA GLU A 220 18.52 -4.52 -20.89
C GLU A 220 19.91 -3.88 -20.87
N THR A 221 20.35 -3.35 -22.01
CA THR A 221 21.65 -2.68 -22.17
C THR A 221 21.82 -1.53 -21.20
N GLU A 222 20.80 -0.68 -21.11
CA GLU A 222 20.77 0.51 -20.27
C GLU A 222 20.62 0.14 -18.78
N LEU A 223 19.88 -0.93 -18.45
CA LEU A 223 19.80 -1.45 -17.09
C LEU A 223 21.16 -1.96 -16.58
N VAL A 224 21.89 -2.69 -17.43
CA VAL A 224 23.24 -3.18 -17.09
C VAL A 224 24.19 -2.00 -16.92
N ASP A 225 24.16 -1.03 -17.83
CA ASP A 225 24.98 0.18 -17.72
C ASP A 225 24.71 0.95 -16.41
N PHE A 226 23.43 1.19 -16.10
CA PHE A 226 23.00 1.88 -14.90
C PHE A 226 23.38 1.12 -13.63
N LEU A 227 23.03 -0.16 -13.51
CA LEU A 227 23.26 -0.90 -12.26
C LEU A 227 24.72 -1.31 -12.09
N VAL A 228 25.37 -1.81 -13.14
CA VAL A 228 26.73 -2.35 -13.04
C VAL A 228 27.76 -1.21 -13.10
N LYS A 229 27.75 -0.38 -14.14
CA LYS A 229 28.81 0.62 -14.34
C LYS A 229 28.65 1.83 -13.43
N LYS A 230 27.44 2.38 -13.31
CA LYS A 230 27.21 3.59 -12.49
C LYS A 230 27.09 3.26 -11.00
N HIS A 231 26.41 2.17 -10.64
CA HIS A 231 26.11 1.84 -9.23
C HIS A 231 26.89 0.64 -8.66
N GLY A 232 27.75 -0.02 -9.45
CA GLY A 232 28.68 -1.04 -8.95
C GLY A 232 28.04 -2.37 -8.55
N PHE A 233 26.85 -2.71 -9.08
CA PHE A 233 26.21 -3.99 -8.82
C PHE A 233 26.90 -5.14 -9.57
N GLN A 234 26.82 -6.36 -9.02
CA GLN A 234 27.34 -7.57 -9.66
C GLN A 234 26.55 -7.91 -10.94
N GLU A 235 27.25 -8.00 -12.07
CA GLU A 235 26.67 -8.21 -13.40
C GLU A 235 25.81 -9.47 -13.48
N ASP A 236 26.32 -10.61 -13.01
CA ASP A 236 25.60 -11.90 -13.03
C ASP A 236 24.24 -11.83 -12.33
N ARG A 237 24.16 -11.07 -11.22
CA ARG A 237 22.91 -10.89 -10.46
C ARG A 237 21.93 -10.01 -11.22
N VAL A 238 22.43 -8.98 -11.91
CA VAL A 238 21.62 -8.07 -12.72
C VAL A 238 21.04 -8.80 -13.93
N LEU A 239 21.87 -9.52 -14.68
CA LEU A 239 21.43 -10.32 -15.85
C LEU A 239 20.39 -11.38 -15.47
N SER A 240 20.63 -12.08 -14.35
CA SER A 240 19.67 -13.04 -13.79
C SER A 240 18.34 -12.37 -13.44
N ALA A 241 18.37 -11.17 -12.85
CA ALA A 241 17.16 -10.42 -12.51
C ALA A 241 16.40 -9.94 -13.75
N ILE A 242 17.09 -9.43 -14.78
CA ILE A 242 16.50 -8.99 -16.06
C ILE A 242 15.83 -10.18 -16.76
N THR A 243 16.46 -11.36 -16.76
CA THR A 243 15.89 -12.58 -17.33
C THR A 243 14.56 -12.96 -16.66
N ARG A 244 14.50 -12.88 -15.33
CA ARG A 244 13.24 -13.12 -14.59
C ARG A 244 12.18 -12.07 -14.91
N LEU A 245 12.57 -10.80 -15.03
CA LEU A 245 11.67 -9.69 -15.36
C LEU A 245 11.05 -9.87 -16.77
N LYS A 246 11.84 -10.29 -17.76
CA LYS A 246 11.34 -10.61 -19.10
C LYS A 246 10.37 -11.80 -19.07
N LYS A 247 10.70 -12.85 -18.31
CA LYS A 247 9.85 -14.04 -18.16
C LYS A 247 8.52 -13.75 -17.47
N SER A 248 8.49 -12.90 -16.45
CA SER A 248 7.25 -12.53 -15.76
C SER A 248 6.31 -11.73 -16.66
N LYS A 249 6.86 -10.91 -17.58
CA LYS A 249 6.08 -10.16 -18.56
C LYS A 249 5.53 -11.05 -19.68
N SER A 250 6.29 -11.99 -20.23
CA SER A 250 5.77 -12.89 -21.28
C SER A 250 4.63 -13.80 -20.79
N THR A 251 4.52 -14.00 -19.47
CA THR A 251 3.41 -14.74 -18.84
C THR A 251 2.11 -13.92 -18.80
N GLN A 252 2.11 -12.64 -19.20
CA GLN A 252 0.92 -11.78 -19.20
C GLN A 252 -0.01 -11.95 -20.42
N SER A 253 0.44 -12.54 -21.54
CA SER A 253 -0.44 -12.75 -22.69
C SER A 253 -1.39 -13.94 -22.45
N GLN A 254 -2.59 -13.60 -21.98
CA GLN A 254 -3.72 -14.51 -21.70
C GLN A 254 -3.48 -15.56 -20.59
N LYS A 255 -3.77 -15.13 -19.37
CA LYS A 255 -3.83 -16.00 -18.19
C LYS A 255 -5.03 -16.96 -18.26
N ARG A 256 -4.79 -18.27 -18.14
CA ARG A 256 -5.86 -19.28 -17.94
C ARG A 256 -6.58 -19.02 -16.62
N LEU A 257 -7.86 -19.39 -16.50
CA LEU A 257 -8.61 -19.31 -15.24
C LEU A 257 -7.87 -20.01 -14.09
N ASP A 258 -7.20 -21.13 -14.37
CA ASP A 258 -6.37 -21.89 -13.42
C ASP A 258 -5.20 -21.09 -12.83
N SER A 259 -4.84 -19.94 -13.41
CA SER A 259 -3.81 -19.05 -12.87
C SER A 259 -4.34 -18.01 -11.87
N PHE A 260 -5.66 -17.85 -11.78
CA PHE A 260 -6.32 -17.00 -10.78
C PHE A 260 -6.72 -17.79 -9.52
N PHE A 261 -6.98 -19.09 -9.67
CA PHE A 261 -7.44 -19.94 -8.59
C PHE A 261 -6.40 -21.01 -8.27
N THR A 262 -6.10 -21.19 -6.98
CA THR A 262 -5.36 -22.37 -6.54
C THR A 262 -6.23 -23.61 -6.76
N VAL A 263 -5.73 -24.57 -7.56
CA VAL A 263 -6.44 -25.82 -7.80
C VAL A 263 -6.48 -26.62 -6.50
N LEU A 264 -7.67 -26.75 -5.91
CA LEU A 264 -7.88 -27.67 -4.80
C LEU A 264 -7.77 -29.11 -5.32
N PRO A 265 -7.19 -30.06 -4.55
CA PRO A 265 -7.21 -31.46 -4.91
C PRO A 265 -8.65 -31.90 -5.18
N SER A 266 -8.89 -32.51 -6.34
CA SER A 266 -10.22 -33.04 -6.68
C SER A 266 -10.66 -34.03 -5.62
N ALA A 267 -11.83 -33.81 -5.01
CA ALA A 267 -12.43 -34.71 -4.04
C ALA A 267 -12.77 -36.11 -4.62
N ASN A 268 -12.60 -36.30 -5.93
CA ASN A 268 -12.83 -37.57 -6.61
C ASN A 268 -11.52 -38.23 -7.07
N GLY A 269 -10.72 -38.66 -6.10
CA GLY A 269 -9.67 -39.67 -6.27
C GLY A 269 -10.20 -41.10 -6.45
N ALA A 270 -11.47 -41.29 -6.86
CA ALA A 270 -12.06 -42.60 -7.08
C ALA A 270 -13.13 -42.57 -8.19
N LYS A 271 -12.68 -42.63 -9.45
CA LYS A 271 -13.26 -43.44 -10.53
C LYS A 271 -12.56 -43.07 -11.83
N LYS A 272 -11.51 -43.82 -12.18
CA LYS A 272 -11.13 -44.00 -13.58
C LYS A 272 -12.40 -44.36 -14.35
N ARG A 273 -12.86 -43.47 -15.24
CA ARG A 273 -13.82 -43.84 -16.28
C ARG A 273 -13.17 -44.97 -17.08
N LYS A 274 -13.58 -46.23 -16.85
CA LYS A 274 -13.32 -47.31 -17.78
C LYS A 274 -14.01 -46.94 -19.09
N ALA A 275 -13.25 -46.93 -20.19
CA ALA A 275 -13.80 -46.87 -21.53
C ALA A 275 -14.86 -48.00 -21.69
N PRO A 276 -15.97 -47.75 -22.39
CA PRO A 276 -16.99 -48.78 -22.55
C PRO A 276 -16.42 -49.94 -23.36
N ALA A 277 -16.49 -51.13 -22.77
CA ALA A 277 -16.14 -52.38 -23.44
C ALA A 277 -17.11 -52.63 -24.60
N ALA A 278 -16.56 -52.93 -25.78
CA ALA A 278 -17.30 -53.41 -26.92
C ALA A 278 -18.09 -54.68 -26.53
N LYS A 279 -19.42 -54.60 -26.62
CA LYS A 279 -20.31 -55.75 -26.48
C LYS A 279 -20.52 -56.43 -27.82
N GLY A 280 -20.40 -57.76 -27.81
CA GLY A 280 -21.24 -58.63 -28.62
C GLY A 280 -20.51 -59.39 -29.73
N GLY A 281 -19.99 -60.56 -29.38
CA GLY A 281 -19.66 -61.58 -30.38
C GLY A 281 -20.91 -62.26 -30.94
N LYS A 282 -20.82 -62.73 -32.20
CA LYS A 282 -21.48 -63.94 -32.67
C LYS A 282 -20.47 -64.75 -33.48
N LYS A 283 -20.25 -66.00 -33.07
CA LYS A 283 -19.54 -67.04 -33.82
C LYS A 283 -20.47 -67.63 -34.89
N ALA A 284 -19.93 -67.86 -36.09
CA ALA A 284 -20.20 -69.02 -36.97
C ALA A 284 -19.04 -69.03 -38.00
N ALA A 285 -18.03 -69.91 -37.83
CA ALA A 285 -17.91 -71.24 -38.41
C ALA A 285 -17.36 -71.26 -39.86
N THR A 286 -16.06 -71.59 -39.94
CA THR A 286 -15.38 -72.46 -40.94
C THR A 286 -15.60 -72.26 -42.44
N ALA A 287 -14.52 -71.92 -43.17
CA ALA A 287 -14.06 -72.73 -44.30
C ALA A 287 -12.57 -72.47 -44.66
N LYS A 288 -11.91 -73.59 -44.95
CA LYS A 288 -10.53 -73.85 -45.36
C LYS A 288 -9.99 -73.06 -46.58
N LYS A 289 -8.64 -72.99 -46.58
CA LYS A 289 -7.70 -73.12 -47.72
C LYS A 289 -7.62 -71.97 -48.73
N GLY A 290 -6.43 -71.37 -48.76
CA GLY A 290 -5.48 -71.74 -49.81
C GLY A 290 -5.02 -70.64 -50.77
N LYS A 291 -3.70 -70.50 -50.78
CA LYS A 291 -2.80 -70.14 -51.89
C LYS A 291 -2.71 -68.68 -52.36
N LYS A 292 -1.44 -68.26 -52.24
CA LYS A 292 -0.64 -67.30 -53.00
C LYS A 292 -0.89 -65.83 -52.75
#